data_AF-A0A250FST7-F1
#
_entry.id   AF-A0A250FST7-F1
#
_cell.length_a   1.000
_cell.length_b   1.000
_cell.length_c   1.000
_cell.angle_alpha   90.00
_cell.angle_beta   90.00
_cell.angle_gamma   90.00
#
_symmetry.space_group_name_H-M   'P 1'
#
loop_
_entity.id
_entity.type
_entity.pdbx_description
1 polymer ?
#
loop_
_entity_poly.entity_id
_entity_poly.type
_entity_poly.pdbx_seq_one_letter_code
_entity_poly.pdbx_strand_id
1 'polypeptide(L)'
;MFYTLQLNAKLQPFDRHDLEDLIDEFLSEENLGNTSGGGTLMSKEGEIEYCDIEIELNDTPNIVERLLQKLEEIGIPKGSKLYNEDCSYEVGSLEGLGLYINGTDLPEQVYETCDINIVFDTISETLKDVLFLTSYHEGNNDTALYFYVKGSFTEAKERIKDFVTSYPLCEKCRIIQIA
;
A
#
# COMPACT_ATOMS: atom_id res chain seq x y z
N MET A 1 11.49 1.63 23.90
CA MET A 1 10.47 2.68 23.65
C MET A 1 9.55 2.19 22.56
N PHE A 2 8.24 2.34 22.74
CA PHE A 2 7.26 1.86 21.76
C PHE A 2 6.86 2.99 20.80
N TYR A 3 6.78 2.65 19.53
CA TYR A 3 6.28 3.50 18.46
C TYR A 3 5.27 2.73 17.61
N THR A 4 4.33 3.47 17.04
CA THR A 4 3.41 2.97 16.02
C THR A 4 3.76 3.62 14.70
N LEU A 5 4.06 2.80 13.70
CA LEU A 5 4.11 3.21 12.30
C LEU A 5 2.73 2.95 11.68
N GLN A 6 1.90 3.99 11.62
CA GLN A 6 0.64 3.95 10.90
C GLN A 6 0.88 4.21 9.42
N LEU A 7 0.59 3.21 8.60
CA LEU A 7 0.71 3.26 7.15
C LEU A 7 -0.60 3.76 6.55
N ASN A 8 -0.54 4.83 5.76
CA ASN A 8 -1.68 5.27 4.93
C ASN A 8 -1.85 4.32 3.72
N ALA A 9 -2.17 3.06 4.04
CA ALA A 9 -2.09 1.96 3.10
C ALA A 9 -3.21 0.94 3.33
N LYS A 10 -3.81 0.48 2.24
CA LYS A 10 -4.88 -0.51 2.19
C LYS A 10 -4.31 -1.91 2.01
N LEU A 11 -3.28 -2.25 2.79
CA LEU A 11 -2.55 -3.51 2.68
C LEU A 11 -3.26 -4.62 3.45
N GLN A 12 -3.50 -5.75 2.80
CA GLN A 12 -3.88 -6.98 3.50
C GLN A 12 -2.79 -7.36 4.50
N PRO A 13 -3.12 -8.12 5.57
CA PRO A 13 -2.13 -8.52 6.58
C PRO A 13 -0.90 -9.22 5.97
N PHE A 14 -1.10 -10.04 4.92
CA PHE A 14 0.00 -10.70 4.23
C PHE A 14 0.90 -9.70 3.49
N ASP A 15 0.32 -8.73 2.77
CA ASP A 15 1.08 -7.72 2.01
C ASP A 15 1.80 -6.73 2.94
N ARG A 16 1.29 -6.53 4.17
CA ARG A 16 1.97 -5.73 5.21
C ARG A 16 3.22 -6.44 5.74
N HIS A 17 3.23 -7.77 5.82
CA HIS A 17 4.34 -8.51 6.41
C HIS A 17 5.66 -8.29 5.67
N ASP A 18 5.66 -8.18 4.35
CA ASP A 18 6.89 -7.89 3.59
C ASP A 18 7.55 -6.58 4.05
N LEU A 19 6.75 -5.57 4.37
CA LEU A 19 7.25 -4.29 4.90
C LEU A 19 7.69 -4.41 6.37
N GLU A 20 6.95 -5.18 7.16
CA GLU A 20 7.29 -5.49 8.55
C GLU A 20 8.64 -6.20 8.65
N ASP A 21 8.89 -7.20 7.81
CA ASP A 21 10.13 -7.97 7.76
C ASP A 21 11.33 -7.08 7.37
N LEU A 22 11.16 -6.16 6.40
CA LEU A 22 12.22 -5.21 6.02
C LEU A 22 12.60 -4.25 7.16
N ILE A 23 11.61 -3.84 7.96
CA ILE A 23 11.83 -2.98 9.13
C ILE A 23 12.48 -3.79 10.25
N ASP A 24 12.00 -4.99 10.53
CA ASP A 24 12.53 -5.85 11.59
C ASP A 24 13.97 -6.31 11.30
N GLU A 25 14.27 -6.66 10.05
CA GLU A 25 15.63 -7.01 9.61
C GLU A 25 16.60 -5.86 9.88
N PHE A 26 16.24 -4.63 9.48
CA PHE A 26 17.04 -3.45 9.75
C PHE A 26 17.25 -3.20 11.24
N LEU A 27 16.18 -3.28 12.03
CA LEU A 27 16.26 -3.05 13.46
C LEU A 27 17.13 -4.10 14.15
N SER A 28 17.02 -5.36 13.72
CA SER A 28 17.78 -6.49 14.25
C SER A 28 19.26 -6.42 13.89
N GLU A 29 19.60 -6.19 12.62
CA GLU A 29 20.99 -6.11 12.14
C GLU A 29 21.79 -5.00 12.83
N GLU A 30 21.13 -3.88 13.13
CA GLU A 30 21.77 -2.73 13.76
C GLU A 30 21.62 -2.72 15.30
N ASN A 31 21.02 -3.77 15.88
CA ASN A 31 20.70 -3.89 17.30
C ASN A 31 19.93 -2.66 17.84
N LEU A 32 18.98 -2.18 17.05
CA LEU A 32 18.13 -1.04 17.33
C LEU A 32 16.80 -1.44 17.94
N GLY A 33 16.33 -2.66 17.74
CA GLY A 33 15.04 -3.09 18.28
C GLY A 33 14.42 -4.19 17.45
N ASN A 34 13.09 -4.24 17.44
CA ASN A 34 12.30 -5.22 16.70
C ASN A 34 10.89 -4.69 16.42
N THR A 35 10.20 -5.29 15.45
CA THR A 35 8.74 -5.18 15.36
C THR A 35 8.10 -6.09 16.42
N SER A 36 6.88 -5.74 16.85
CA SER A 36 6.20 -6.43 17.97
C SER A 36 4.75 -6.79 17.68
N GLY A 37 4.22 -6.36 16.53
CA GLY A 37 2.86 -6.62 16.10
C GLY A 37 2.35 -5.57 15.14
N GLY A 38 1.04 -5.55 14.92
CA GLY A 38 0.40 -4.57 14.05
C GLY A 38 -1.11 -4.72 14.00
N GLY A 39 -1.78 -3.63 13.65
CA GLY A 39 -3.24 -3.55 13.54
C GLY A 39 -3.71 -3.26 12.13
N THR A 40 -5.01 -3.42 11.92
CA THR A 40 -5.70 -3.02 10.68
C THR A 40 -7.01 -2.37 11.07
N LEU A 41 -7.25 -1.15 10.59
CA LEU A 41 -8.57 -0.56 10.64
C LEU A 41 -9.30 -0.87 9.34
N MET A 42 -10.52 -1.40 9.45
CA MET A 42 -11.41 -1.63 8.32
C MET A 42 -12.60 -0.69 8.38
N SER A 43 -13.08 -0.31 7.20
CA SER A 43 -14.37 0.36 7.02
C SER A 43 -15.53 -0.58 7.41
N LYS A 44 -16.75 -0.06 7.41
CA LYS A 44 -17.95 -0.87 7.68
C LYS A 44 -18.17 -1.94 6.61
N GLU A 45 -17.66 -1.68 5.41
CA GLU A 45 -17.75 -2.53 4.24
C GLU A 45 -16.65 -3.61 4.23
N GLY A 46 -15.69 -3.56 5.16
CA GLY A 46 -14.60 -4.53 5.29
C GLY A 46 -13.35 -4.18 4.49
N GLU A 47 -13.33 -3.03 3.82
CA GLU A 47 -12.15 -2.52 3.12
C GLU A 47 -11.18 -1.91 4.13
N ILE A 48 -9.88 -2.15 3.98
CA ILE A 48 -8.87 -1.58 4.87
C ILE A 48 -8.79 -0.07 4.65
N GLU A 49 -8.78 0.71 5.73
CA GLU A 49 -8.54 2.16 5.70
C GLU A 49 -7.06 2.48 5.92
N TYR A 50 -6.46 1.87 6.95
CA TYR A 50 -5.04 1.92 7.24
C TYR A 50 -4.60 0.67 8.01
N CYS A 51 -3.29 0.47 8.08
CA CYS A 51 -2.69 -0.58 8.91
C CYS A 51 -1.50 -0.02 9.69
N ASP A 52 -1.18 -0.67 10.79
CA ASP A 52 -0.13 -0.24 11.70
C ASP A 52 0.93 -1.35 11.87
N ILE A 53 2.17 -0.93 12.08
CA ILE A 53 3.28 -1.77 12.55
C ILE A 53 3.74 -1.21 13.89
N GLU A 54 3.76 -2.05 14.92
CA GLU A 54 4.23 -1.71 16.26
C GLU A 54 5.72 -2.00 16.38
N ILE A 55 6.49 -1.00 16.79
CA ILE A 55 7.96 -1.02 16.80
C ILE A 55 8.46 -0.78 18.22
N GLU A 56 9.29 -1.69 18.73
CA GLU A 56 10.02 -1.52 19.99
C GLU A 56 11.47 -1.13 19.69
N LEU A 57 11.84 0.10 20.07
CA LEU A 57 13.18 0.65 19.90
C LEU A 57 13.99 0.58 21.21
N ASN A 58 15.26 0.22 21.10
CA ASN A 58 16.24 0.26 22.18
C ASN A 58 16.55 1.70 22.61
N ASP A 59 17.11 1.86 23.81
CA ASP A 59 17.59 3.15 24.30
C ASP A 59 18.96 3.48 23.68
N THR A 60 18.94 3.83 22.40
CA THR A 60 20.12 4.16 21.59
C THR A 60 20.00 5.60 21.08
N PRO A 61 21.06 6.43 21.21
CA PRO A 61 21.04 7.78 20.66
C PRO A 61 20.71 7.82 19.16
N ASN A 62 19.90 8.79 18.75
CA ASN A 62 19.50 9.05 17.36
C ASN A 62 18.75 7.89 16.67
N ILE A 63 18.25 6.91 17.43
CA ILE A 63 17.58 5.74 16.87
C ILE A 63 16.35 6.09 16.01
N VAL A 64 15.57 7.10 16.45
CA VAL A 64 14.40 7.58 15.71
C VAL A 64 14.82 8.20 14.37
N GLU A 65 15.89 8.99 14.35
CA GLU A 65 16.39 9.59 13.10
C GLU A 65 16.84 8.53 12.10
N ARG A 66 17.50 7.46 12.58
CA ARG A 66 17.90 6.31 11.74
C ARG A 66 16.69 5.57 11.20
N LEU A 67 15.67 5.34 12.03
CA LEU A 67 14.42 4.72 11.57
C LEU A 67 13.72 5.58 10.52
N LEU A 68 13.62 6.90 10.74
CA LEU A 68 13.02 7.82 9.75
C LEU A 68 13.76 7.78 8.41
N GLN A 69 15.08 7.79 8.42
CA GLN A 69 15.89 7.63 7.20
C GLN A 69 15.62 6.29 6.53
N LYS A 70 15.56 5.20 7.30
CA LYS A 70 15.28 3.88 6.75
C LYS A 70 13.88 3.80 6.12
N LEU A 71 12.86 4.38 6.75
CA LEU A 71 11.50 4.43 6.20
C LEU A 71 11.43 5.23 4.89
N GLU A 72 12.23 6.29 4.76
CA GLU A 72 12.38 7.03 3.51
C GLU A 72 13.07 6.19 2.42
N GLU A 73 14.12 5.45 2.77
CA GLU A 73 14.85 4.56 1.85
C GLU A 73 14.01 3.38 1.35
N ILE A 74 13.30 2.72 2.26
CA ILE A 74 12.35 1.66 1.92
C ILE A 74 11.29 2.23 0.98
N GLY A 75 10.71 3.37 1.35
CA GLY A 75 9.59 3.96 0.66
C GLY A 75 8.29 3.40 1.19
N ILE A 76 7.55 4.24 1.90
CA ILE A 76 6.23 3.91 2.43
C ILE A 76 5.18 4.89 1.87
N PRO A 77 3.88 4.54 1.92
CA PRO A 77 2.81 5.40 1.43
C PRO A 77 2.81 6.78 2.08
N LYS A 78 2.68 7.81 1.27
CA LYS A 78 2.58 9.19 1.73
C LYS A 78 1.37 9.39 2.64
N GLY A 79 1.53 10.25 3.64
CA GLY A 79 0.52 10.46 4.69
C GLY A 79 0.60 9.45 5.84
N SER A 80 1.57 8.54 5.81
CA SER A 80 1.90 7.67 6.94
C SER A 80 2.50 8.45 8.11
N LYS A 81 2.49 7.87 9.29
CA LYS A 81 2.97 8.51 10.52
C LYS A 81 3.74 7.54 11.40
N LEU A 82 4.87 7.98 11.93
CA LEU A 82 5.56 7.31 13.03
C LEU A 82 5.31 8.12 14.30
N TYR A 83 4.75 7.52 15.34
CA TYR A 83 4.40 8.27 16.55
C TYR A 83 4.45 7.42 17.82
N ASN A 84 4.50 8.11 18.96
CA ASN A 84 4.24 7.59 20.29
C ASN A 84 3.45 8.65 21.09
N GLU A 85 3.42 8.54 22.42
CA GLU A 85 2.70 9.51 23.27
C GLU A 85 3.33 10.92 23.27
N ASP A 86 4.63 11.04 23.01
CA ASP A 86 5.40 12.28 23.14
C ASP A 86 5.67 12.97 21.79
N CYS A 87 5.76 12.21 20.70
CA CYS A 87 6.13 12.73 19.38
C CYS A 87 5.38 12.04 18.23
N SER A 88 5.31 12.76 17.10
CA SER A 88 4.70 12.28 15.86
C SER A 88 5.47 12.86 14.67
N TYR A 89 5.78 12.01 13.70
CA TYR A 89 6.51 12.34 12.48
C TYR A 89 5.67 11.93 11.27
N GLU A 90 5.44 12.87 10.35
CA GLU A 90 4.88 12.53 9.05
C GLU A 90 5.96 11.89 8.18
N VAL A 91 5.63 10.77 7.56
CA VAL A 91 6.55 9.94 6.78
C VAL A 91 5.88 9.42 5.52
N GLY A 92 6.70 9.00 4.56
CA GLY A 92 6.26 8.39 3.32
C GLY A 92 6.31 9.31 2.11
N SER A 93 6.57 8.69 0.97
CA SER A 93 6.84 9.35 -0.30
C SER A 93 6.17 8.64 -1.48
N LEU A 94 5.63 7.43 -1.28
CA LEU A 94 4.93 6.71 -2.32
C LEU A 94 3.54 7.28 -2.52
N GLU A 95 3.19 7.52 -3.77
CA GLU A 95 1.83 7.88 -4.18
C GLU A 95 1.02 6.60 -4.37
N GLY A 96 -0.27 6.65 -4.02
CA GLY A 96 -1.15 5.49 -4.07
C GLY A 96 -2.17 5.60 -5.20
N LEU A 97 -2.28 4.55 -6.02
CA LEU A 97 -3.33 4.40 -7.03
C LEU A 97 -4.26 3.24 -6.64
N GLY A 98 -5.53 3.55 -6.40
CA GLY A 98 -6.58 2.55 -6.21
C GLY A 98 -7.43 2.42 -7.47
N LEU A 99 -7.48 1.23 -8.04
CA LEU A 99 -8.31 0.86 -9.20
C LEU A 99 -9.45 -0.05 -8.75
N TYR A 100 -10.68 0.46 -8.78
CA TYR A 100 -11.87 -0.28 -8.39
C TYR A 100 -12.57 -0.80 -9.64
N ILE A 101 -12.51 -2.12 -9.82
CA ILE A 101 -13.08 -2.86 -10.94
C ILE A 101 -14.53 -3.21 -10.63
N ASN A 102 -15.45 -2.89 -11.53
CA ASN A 102 -16.87 -3.13 -11.33
C ASN A 102 -17.19 -4.63 -11.40
N GLY A 103 -17.84 -5.18 -10.36
CA GLY A 103 -18.18 -6.60 -10.27
C GLY A 103 -19.65 -6.96 -10.55
N THR A 104 -20.51 -6.00 -10.93
CA THR A 104 -21.97 -6.21 -10.97
C THR A 104 -22.72 -5.62 -12.19
N ASP A 105 -22.16 -4.62 -12.87
CA ASP A 105 -22.85 -3.79 -13.86
C ASP A 105 -22.37 -3.99 -15.31
N LEU A 106 -21.53 -4.99 -15.57
CA LEU A 106 -21.09 -5.35 -16.92
C LEU A 106 -21.86 -6.59 -17.43
N PRO A 107 -21.90 -6.83 -18.76
CA PRO A 107 -22.48 -8.04 -19.30
C PRO A 107 -21.81 -9.30 -18.72
N GLU A 108 -22.58 -10.34 -18.41
CA GLU A 108 -22.10 -11.60 -17.82
C GLU A 108 -20.90 -12.19 -18.57
N GLN A 109 -20.93 -12.14 -19.91
CA GLN A 109 -19.84 -12.60 -20.78
C GLN A 109 -18.48 -11.93 -20.44
N VAL A 110 -18.46 -10.67 -19.99
CA VAL A 110 -17.22 -10.00 -19.58
C VAL A 110 -16.62 -10.70 -18.36
N TYR A 111 -17.43 -11.02 -17.36
CA TYR A 111 -16.97 -11.75 -16.17
C TYR A 111 -16.57 -13.19 -16.46
N GLU A 112 -17.17 -13.82 -17.47
CA GLU A 112 -16.83 -15.18 -17.90
C GLU A 112 -15.54 -15.27 -18.73
N THR A 113 -15.18 -14.20 -19.45
CA THR A 113 -14.12 -14.23 -20.48
C THR A 113 -12.93 -13.33 -20.17
N CYS A 114 -13.04 -12.42 -19.21
CA CYS A 114 -11.94 -11.61 -18.72
C CYS A 114 -11.44 -12.11 -17.38
N ASP A 115 -10.20 -11.76 -17.03
CA ASP A 115 -9.56 -12.18 -15.79
C ASP A 115 -8.96 -10.95 -15.10
N ILE A 116 -9.27 -10.78 -13.82
CA ILE A 116 -8.72 -9.69 -13.02
C ILE A 116 -7.21 -9.80 -12.85
N ASN A 117 -6.65 -11.01 -12.89
CA ASN A 117 -5.20 -11.20 -12.83
C ASN A 117 -4.51 -10.59 -14.07
N ILE A 118 -5.16 -10.60 -15.25
CA ILE A 118 -4.63 -9.91 -16.43
C ILE A 118 -4.56 -8.40 -16.17
N VAL A 119 -5.55 -7.82 -15.47
CA VAL A 119 -5.54 -6.41 -15.09
C VAL A 119 -4.39 -6.11 -14.13
N PHE A 120 -4.26 -6.92 -13.08
CA PHE A 120 -3.19 -6.79 -12.09
C PHE A 120 -1.81 -6.92 -12.73
N ASP A 121 -1.56 -7.98 -13.49
CA ASP A 121 -0.26 -8.27 -14.10
C ASP A 121 0.13 -7.20 -15.12
N THR A 122 -0.82 -6.76 -15.97
CA THR A 122 -0.53 -5.76 -17.00
C THR A 122 -0.20 -4.41 -16.37
N ILE A 123 -0.93 -3.99 -15.34
CA ILE A 123 -0.64 -2.74 -14.64
C ILE A 123 0.68 -2.84 -13.88
N SER A 124 0.92 -3.96 -13.20
CA SER A 124 2.17 -4.20 -12.47
C SER A 124 3.38 -4.16 -13.38
N GLU A 125 3.31 -4.81 -14.55
CA GLU A 125 4.37 -4.79 -15.56
C GLU A 125 4.57 -3.38 -16.15
N THR A 126 3.48 -2.64 -16.38
CA THR A 126 3.52 -1.26 -16.89
C THR A 126 4.19 -0.30 -15.91
N LEU A 127 4.04 -0.54 -14.61
CA LEU A 127 4.56 0.31 -13.53
C LEU A 127 5.81 -0.27 -12.85
N LYS A 128 6.38 -1.37 -13.34
CA LYS A 128 7.44 -2.14 -12.66
C LYS A 128 8.68 -1.35 -12.23
N ASP A 129 8.99 -0.26 -12.92
CA ASP A 129 10.14 0.61 -12.61
C ASP A 129 9.89 1.52 -11.41
N VAL A 130 8.63 1.73 -11.04
CA VAL A 130 8.20 2.61 -9.96
C VAL A 130 7.34 1.93 -8.89
N LEU A 131 6.78 0.75 -9.18
CA LEU A 131 5.90 -0.01 -8.29
C LEU A 131 6.69 -0.58 -7.10
N PHE A 132 6.14 -0.42 -5.91
CA PHE A 132 6.79 -0.85 -4.67
C PHE A 132 5.92 -1.79 -3.84
N LEU A 133 4.66 -1.42 -3.60
CA LEU A 133 3.70 -2.28 -2.87
C LEU A 133 2.45 -2.46 -3.72
N THR A 134 1.87 -3.65 -3.59
CA THR A 134 0.54 -3.94 -4.12
C THR A 134 -0.31 -4.59 -3.05
N SER A 135 -1.62 -4.44 -3.19
CA SER A 135 -2.60 -5.17 -2.39
C SER A 135 -3.94 -5.13 -3.11
N TYR A 136 -4.96 -5.75 -2.52
CA TYR A 136 -6.30 -5.80 -3.10
C TYR A 136 -7.37 -5.90 -2.02
N HIS A 137 -8.62 -5.69 -2.43
CA HIS A 137 -9.79 -5.96 -1.63
C HIS A 137 -10.92 -6.49 -2.51
N GLU A 138 -11.54 -7.59 -2.11
CA GLU A 138 -12.76 -8.11 -2.73
C GLU A 138 -13.97 -7.61 -1.93
N GLY A 139 -14.65 -6.60 -2.49
CA GLY A 139 -15.89 -6.08 -1.95
C GLY A 139 -17.11 -6.80 -2.54
N ASN A 140 -18.29 -6.41 -2.07
CA ASN A 140 -19.55 -7.01 -2.54
C ASN A 140 -19.89 -6.63 -4.00
N ASN A 141 -19.46 -5.45 -4.45
CA ASN A 141 -19.83 -4.89 -5.75
C ASN A 141 -18.65 -4.55 -6.66
N ASP A 142 -17.43 -4.56 -6.11
CA ASP A 142 -16.20 -4.27 -6.82
C ASP A 142 -15.02 -5.07 -6.26
N THR A 143 -13.98 -5.20 -7.07
CA THR A 143 -12.67 -5.62 -6.62
C THR A 143 -11.72 -4.44 -6.76
N ALA A 144 -11.08 -4.04 -5.67
CA ALA A 144 -10.09 -2.98 -5.66
C ALA A 144 -8.69 -3.56 -5.78
N LEU A 145 -7.88 -2.97 -6.65
CA LEU A 145 -6.44 -3.22 -6.78
C LEU A 145 -5.70 -1.95 -6.34
N TYR A 146 -4.73 -2.09 -5.45
CA TYR A 146 -3.95 -0.99 -4.91
C TYR A 146 -2.50 -1.09 -5.39
N PHE A 147 -1.97 0.02 -5.89
CA PHE A 147 -0.59 0.13 -6.37
C PHE A 147 0.07 1.34 -5.71
N TYR A 148 1.16 1.12 -4.98
CA TYR A 148 1.95 2.18 -4.37
C TYR A 148 3.23 2.37 -5.15
N VAL A 149 3.42 3.58 -5.68
CA VAL A 149 4.45 3.88 -6.68
C VAL A 149 5.34 5.03 -6.24
N LYS A 150 6.60 4.97 -6.66
CA LYS A 150 7.51 6.11 -6.63
C LYS A 150 7.11 7.13 -7.71
N GLY A 151 7.31 8.41 -7.44
CA GLY A 151 7.02 9.48 -8.39
C GLY A 151 5.62 10.06 -8.19
N SER A 152 4.80 10.05 -9.25
CA SER A 152 3.53 10.80 -9.29
C SER A 152 2.33 9.91 -9.61
N PHE A 153 1.25 10.07 -8.85
CA PHE A 153 -0.06 9.47 -9.16
C PHE A 153 -0.51 9.79 -10.59
N THR A 154 -0.36 11.05 -11.03
CA THR A 154 -0.80 11.49 -12.35
C THR A 154 -0.03 10.77 -13.46
N GLU A 155 1.28 10.58 -13.28
CA GLU A 155 2.11 9.87 -14.26
C GLU A 155 1.77 8.38 -14.30
N ALA A 156 1.63 7.73 -13.15
CA ALA A 156 1.22 6.33 -13.08
C ALA A 156 -0.16 6.10 -13.72
N LYS A 157 -1.12 6.99 -13.44
CA LYS A 157 -2.45 6.96 -14.06
C LYS A 157 -2.40 7.13 -15.57
N GLU A 158 -1.55 8.02 -16.09
CA GLU A 158 -1.42 8.22 -17.54
C GLU A 158 -0.77 6.99 -18.21
N ARG A 159 0.23 6.35 -17.56
CA ARG A 159 0.89 5.14 -18.10
C ARG A 159 -0.09 3.97 -18.32
N ILE A 160 -1.06 3.78 -17.43
CA ILE A 160 -2.00 2.64 -17.50
C ILE A 160 -3.26 2.93 -18.34
N LYS A 161 -3.43 4.18 -18.78
CA LYS A 161 -4.68 4.69 -19.38
C LYS A 161 -5.11 3.92 -20.63
N ASP A 162 -4.19 3.62 -21.53
CA ASP A 162 -4.51 2.92 -22.77
C ASP A 162 -5.03 1.51 -22.50
N PHE A 163 -4.46 0.81 -21.51
CA PHE A 163 -4.94 -0.50 -21.08
C PHE A 163 -6.31 -0.40 -20.38
N VAL A 164 -6.45 0.51 -19.40
CA VAL A 164 -7.70 0.69 -18.65
C VAL A 164 -8.87 1.07 -19.56
N THR A 165 -8.63 1.85 -20.61
CA THR A 165 -9.67 2.28 -21.55
C THR A 165 -10.03 1.22 -22.60
N SER A 166 -9.19 0.20 -22.78
CA SER A 166 -9.38 -0.83 -23.80
C SER A 166 -9.79 -2.20 -23.27
N TYR A 167 -9.43 -2.54 -22.02
CA TYR A 167 -9.75 -3.83 -21.43
C TYR A 167 -11.20 -3.89 -20.94
N PRO A 168 -12.03 -4.85 -21.38
CA PRO A 168 -13.47 -4.86 -21.08
C PRO A 168 -13.82 -4.85 -19.59
N LEU A 169 -13.04 -5.57 -18.76
CA LEU A 169 -13.27 -5.62 -17.32
C LEU A 169 -13.04 -4.27 -16.62
N CYS A 170 -12.26 -3.38 -17.24
CA CYS A 170 -12.02 -2.02 -16.74
C CYS A 170 -13.14 -1.04 -17.11
N GLU A 171 -14.16 -1.47 -17.86
CA GLU A 171 -15.32 -0.63 -18.13
C GLU A 171 -16.01 -0.27 -16.80
N LYS A 172 -16.37 1.01 -16.62
CA LYS A 172 -16.93 1.57 -15.37
C LYS A 172 -16.02 1.45 -14.14
N CYS A 173 -14.72 1.19 -14.31
CA CYS A 173 -13.78 1.24 -13.20
C CYS A 173 -13.63 2.67 -12.64
N ARG A 174 -13.16 2.77 -11.39
CA ARG A 174 -12.79 4.04 -10.76
C ARG A 174 -11.32 4.03 -10.42
N ILE A 175 -10.61 5.09 -10.80
CA ILE A 175 -9.22 5.33 -10.37
C ILE A 175 -9.21 6.49 -9.39
N ILE A 176 -8.74 6.25 -8.17
CA ILE A 176 -8.59 7.25 -7.12
C ILE A 176 -7.16 7.27 -6.59
N GLN A 177 -6.74 8.43 -6.09
CA GLN A 177 -5.50 8.57 -5.36
C GLN A 177 -5.75 8.20 -3.89
N ILE A 178 -4.93 7.31 -3.33
CA ILE A 178 -5.09 6.78 -1.96
C ILE A 178 -3.92 7.12 -1.03
N ALA A 179 -2.83 7.65 -1.58
CA ALA A 179 -1.69 8.23 -0.85
C ALA A 179 -1.05 9.32 -1.69
#